data_AF-A0AAN8RKF3-F1
#
_entry.id   AF-A0AAN8RKF3-F1
#
_cell.length_a   1.000
_cell.length_b   1.000
_cell.length_c   1.000
_cell.angle_alpha   90.00
_cell.angle_beta   90.00
_cell.angle_gamma   90.00
#
_symmetry.space_group_name_H-M   'P 1'
#
loop_
_entity.id
_entity.type
_entity.pdbx_description
1 polymer ?
#
loop_
_entity_poly.entity_id
_entity_poly.type
_entity_poly.pdbx_seq_one_letter_code
_entity_poly.pdbx_strand_id
1 'polypeptide(L)'
;MLLSFLSKITSRHSRIPKAVRIRTIMSSYQAWTGGGLASTYHAESVSQRSKLADYAYNGRFDEALELIEDNPELVNSWRLRDPNDTRPPSGWTTLHQAALLSTSTISHIERFVSLGAFRTLRTLNTNETAYDIAKKNQRSREILDALKPNHERQLDKQTIRNLQKALDEVVMSRVSSLIERNKFRIPPVEILLELPEPHVSCPIPGFYGGFYIELREDGCIQTESSCRVAGGSGQTHVIQPDGTWKITADGLY
;
A
#
# COMPACT_ATOMS: atom_id res chain seq x y z
N MET A 1 -36.95 -4.12 -58.71
CA MET A 1 -36.31 -4.06 -60.04
C MET A 1 -35.15 -3.08 -59.97
N LEU A 2 -33.92 -3.64 -59.87
CA LEU A 2 -32.63 -3.15 -60.41
C LEU A 2 -32.11 -1.74 -60.02
N LEU A 3 -30.98 -1.67 -59.29
CA LEU A 3 -29.59 -1.42 -59.78
C LEU A 3 -29.39 0.06 -60.16
N SER A 4 -28.35 0.80 -59.81
CA SER A 4 -27.01 0.56 -59.24
C SER A 4 -26.39 1.95 -59.10
N PHE A 5 -25.53 2.24 -58.11
CA PHE A 5 -24.32 3.05 -58.36
C PHE A 5 -23.35 2.90 -57.19
N LEU A 6 -22.21 2.29 -57.49
CA LEU A 6 -21.04 2.15 -56.63
C LEU A 6 -20.10 3.35 -56.80
N SER A 7 -19.32 3.57 -55.74
CA SER A 7 -17.99 4.18 -55.72
C SER A 7 -17.89 5.71 -55.76
N LYS A 8 -17.55 6.28 -54.60
CA LYS A 8 -16.26 6.97 -54.44
C LYS A 8 -15.85 7.00 -52.96
N ILE A 9 -14.77 6.28 -52.70
CA ILE A 9 -13.99 6.29 -51.46
C ILE A 9 -13.12 7.55 -51.48
N THR A 10 -13.22 8.39 -50.45
CA THR A 10 -12.12 9.27 -50.03
C THR A 10 -12.05 9.31 -48.50
N SER A 11 -11.12 8.50 -47.99
CA SER A 11 -10.30 8.72 -46.79
C SER A 11 -10.78 9.80 -45.81
N ARG A 12 -11.40 9.37 -44.70
CA ARG A 12 -11.30 10.07 -43.43
C ARG A 12 -10.73 9.11 -42.40
N HIS A 13 -9.55 9.44 -41.90
CA HIS A 13 -8.91 8.79 -40.78
C HIS A 13 -9.80 8.91 -39.54
N SER A 14 -10.71 7.95 -39.33
CA SER A 14 -11.35 7.76 -38.02
C SER A 14 -10.33 7.07 -37.13
N ARG A 15 -9.65 7.85 -36.29
CA ARG A 15 -8.92 7.30 -35.14
C ARG A 15 -9.93 6.57 -34.27
N ILE A 16 -9.91 5.25 -34.35
CA ILE A 16 -10.56 4.36 -33.41
C ILE A 16 -9.96 4.70 -32.03
N PRO A 17 -10.76 5.11 -31.03
CA PRO A 17 -10.24 5.34 -29.70
C PRO A 17 -9.61 4.03 -29.20
N LYS A 18 -8.36 4.13 -28.73
CA LYS A 18 -7.61 3.02 -28.15
C LYS A 18 -8.51 2.33 -27.14
N ALA A 19 -8.78 1.05 -27.39
CA ALA A 19 -9.50 0.17 -26.49
C ALA A 19 -8.95 0.36 -25.07
N VAL A 20 -9.84 0.74 -24.16
CA VAL A 20 -9.62 0.66 -22.72
C VAL A 20 -9.31 -0.80 -22.44
N ARG A 21 -8.03 -1.13 -22.29
CA ARG A 21 -7.60 -2.43 -21.79
C ARG A 21 -7.96 -2.45 -20.32
N ILE A 22 -9.18 -2.88 -20.01
CA ILE A 22 -9.51 -3.37 -18.68
C ILE A 22 -8.66 -4.61 -18.49
N ARG A 23 -7.46 -4.44 -17.91
CA ARG A 23 -6.70 -5.56 -17.36
C ARG A 23 -7.37 -5.97 -16.06
N THR A 24 -8.43 -6.76 -16.17
CA THR A 24 -8.84 -7.67 -15.11
C THR A 24 -7.74 -8.71 -14.97
N ILE A 25 -6.87 -8.55 -13.97
CA ILE A 25 -6.71 -9.46 -12.81
C ILE A 25 -6.14 -8.57 -11.70
N MET A 26 -7.02 -7.93 -10.91
CA MET A 26 -6.60 -7.42 -9.61
C MET A 26 -6.17 -8.66 -8.81
N SER A 27 -4.90 -8.74 -8.43
CA SER A 27 -4.57 -9.48 -7.22
C SER A 27 -5.50 -8.94 -6.15
N SER A 28 -6.43 -9.77 -5.65
CA SER A 28 -7.48 -9.40 -4.67
C SER A 28 -6.93 -9.01 -3.29
N TYR A 29 -5.63 -8.71 -3.24
CA TYR A 29 -4.87 -8.46 -2.04
C TYR A 29 -4.12 -7.15 -2.22
N GLN A 30 -4.37 -6.21 -1.32
CA GLN A 30 -3.52 -5.04 -1.18
C GLN A 30 -2.14 -5.51 -0.72
N ALA A 31 -1.08 -5.07 -1.41
CA ALA A 31 0.28 -5.45 -1.09
C ALA A 31 0.92 -4.41 -0.16
N TRP A 32 1.47 -4.86 0.96
CA TRP A 32 2.27 -4.04 1.86
C TRP A 32 3.73 -4.03 1.43
N THR A 33 4.18 -2.88 0.94
CA THR A 33 5.55 -2.70 0.47
C THR A 33 6.45 -2.09 1.55
N GLY A 34 6.67 -2.82 2.65
CA GLY A 34 7.32 -2.32 3.86
C GLY A 34 8.82 -2.00 3.81
N GLY A 35 9.52 -2.26 2.72
CA GLY A 35 10.99 -2.17 2.70
C GLY A 35 11.52 -0.74 2.74
N GLY A 36 12.66 -0.58 3.42
CA GLY A 36 13.31 0.72 3.62
C GLY A 36 14.51 1.01 2.72
N LEU A 37 15.12 -0.02 2.12
CA LEU A 37 16.39 0.09 1.38
C LEU A 37 16.22 -0.20 -0.12
N ALA A 38 16.94 0.53 -0.95
CA ALA A 38 16.96 0.35 -2.40
C ALA A 38 17.60 -1.00 -2.79
N SER A 39 18.64 -1.43 -2.07
CA SER A 39 19.33 -2.70 -2.30
C SER A 39 18.46 -3.94 -2.09
N THR A 40 17.30 -3.78 -1.46
CA THR A 40 16.32 -4.84 -1.20
C THR A 40 15.46 -5.18 -2.43
N TYR A 41 15.33 -4.26 -3.38
CA TYR A 41 14.39 -4.36 -4.50
C TYR A 41 15.10 -4.35 -5.85
N HIS A 42 14.41 -4.87 -6.88
CA HIS A 42 14.87 -4.77 -8.26
C HIS A 42 14.97 -3.30 -8.71
N ALA A 43 15.92 -3.02 -9.59
CA ALA A 43 16.23 -1.66 -10.04
C ALA A 43 15.00 -0.93 -10.63
N GLU A 44 14.12 -1.65 -11.33
CA GLU A 44 12.87 -1.10 -11.85
C GLU A 44 11.95 -0.61 -10.73
N SER A 45 11.70 -1.42 -9.70
CA SER A 45 10.88 -1.02 -8.54
C SER A 45 11.49 0.16 -7.78
N VAL A 46 12.83 0.20 -7.66
CA VAL A 46 13.55 1.33 -7.05
C VAL A 46 13.36 2.61 -7.88
N SER A 47 13.47 2.50 -9.20
CA SER A 47 13.29 3.61 -10.13
C SER A 47 11.87 4.16 -10.08
N GLN A 48 10.86 3.29 -10.12
CA GLN A 48 9.45 3.67 -10.05
C GLN A 48 9.11 4.40 -8.74
N ARG A 49 9.55 3.87 -7.59
CA ARG A 49 9.32 4.54 -6.29
C ARG A 49 10.05 5.88 -6.18
N SER A 50 11.26 5.97 -6.72
CA SER A 50 12.00 7.24 -6.77
C SER A 50 11.27 8.27 -7.63
N LYS A 51 10.82 7.86 -8.82
CA LYS A 51 10.04 8.70 -9.74
C LYS A 51 8.73 9.16 -9.11
N LEU A 52 7.98 8.27 -8.46
CA LEU A 52 6.75 8.62 -7.75
C LEU A 52 7.03 9.64 -6.63
N ALA A 53 8.08 9.41 -5.84
CA ALA A 53 8.46 10.33 -4.78
C ALA A 53 8.92 11.69 -5.33
N ASP A 54 9.58 11.74 -6.49
CA ASP A 54 9.94 12.99 -7.17
C ASP A 54 8.68 13.74 -7.65
N TYR A 55 7.71 13.06 -8.25
CA TYR A 55 6.45 13.69 -8.64
C TYR A 55 5.69 14.26 -7.45
N ALA A 56 5.54 13.46 -6.39
CA ALA A 56 4.86 13.89 -5.18
C ALA A 56 5.56 15.08 -4.49
N TYR A 57 6.89 15.03 -4.37
CA TYR A 57 7.69 16.11 -3.76
C TYR A 57 7.60 17.43 -4.54
N ASN A 58 7.54 17.36 -5.87
CA ASN A 58 7.43 18.53 -6.74
C ASN A 58 5.98 18.96 -7.02
N GLY A 59 4.99 18.38 -6.34
CA GLY A 59 3.58 18.73 -6.49
C GLY A 59 2.96 18.35 -7.83
N ARG A 60 3.57 17.43 -8.58
CA ARG A 60 3.14 16.89 -9.88
C ARG A 60 2.17 15.72 -9.69
N PHE A 61 0.99 16.04 -9.16
CA PHE A 61 0.05 15.02 -8.69
C PHE A 61 -0.68 14.29 -9.84
N ASP A 62 -0.87 14.93 -10.98
CA ASP A 62 -1.42 14.29 -12.17
C ASP A 62 -0.48 13.18 -12.67
N GLU A 63 0.82 13.46 -12.80
CA GLU A 63 1.80 12.44 -13.21
C GLU A 63 2.01 11.35 -12.14
N ALA A 64 1.86 11.69 -10.85
CA ALA A 64 1.85 10.70 -9.78
C ALA A 64 0.64 9.77 -9.88
N LEU A 65 -0.54 10.31 -10.21
CA LEU A 65 -1.75 9.52 -10.44
C LEU A 65 -1.61 8.60 -11.64
N GLU A 66 -1.16 9.11 -12.79
CA GLU A 66 -0.90 8.29 -13.98
C GLU A 66 0.03 7.11 -13.66
N LEU A 67 1.13 7.38 -12.93
CA LEU A 67 2.08 6.34 -12.55
C LEU A 67 1.47 5.28 -11.61
N ILE A 68 0.62 5.68 -10.66
CA ILE A 68 -0.08 4.76 -9.75
C ILE A 68 -1.16 3.99 -10.49
N GLU A 69 -1.89 4.59 -11.42
CA GLU A 69 -2.93 3.89 -12.20
C GLU A 69 -2.30 2.80 -13.08
N ASP A 70 -1.12 3.04 -13.63
CA ASP A 70 -0.34 2.03 -14.35
C ASP A 70 0.31 0.99 -13.43
N ASN A 71 0.54 1.32 -12.15
CA ASN A 71 1.24 0.48 -11.17
C ASN A 71 0.59 0.61 -9.76
N PRO A 72 -0.59 0.00 -9.53
CA PRO A 72 -1.38 0.25 -8.32
C PRO A 72 -0.68 -0.06 -6.99
N GLU A 73 0.29 -0.98 -6.99
CA GLU A 73 1.10 -1.33 -5.82
C GLU A 73 1.96 -0.16 -5.29
N LEU A 74 2.14 0.89 -6.08
CA LEU A 74 2.91 2.07 -5.69
C LEU A 74 2.13 3.06 -4.82
N VAL A 75 0.80 2.95 -4.72
CA VAL A 75 -0.06 3.97 -4.09
C VAL A 75 0.35 4.31 -2.64
N ASN A 76 0.83 3.32 -1.89
CA ASN A 76 1.31 3.47 -0.51
C ASN A 76 2.84 3.40 -0.38
N SER A 77 3.56 3.43 -1.51
CA SER A 77 5.01 3.38 -1.50
C SER A 77 5.61 4.73 -1.09
N TRP A 78 6.82 4.65 -0.52
CA TRP A 78 7.69 5.79 -0.24
C TRP A 78 9.05 5.58 -0.90
N ARG A 79 9.87 6.63 -0.92
CA ARG A 79 11.24 6.56 -1.44
C ARG A 79 12.08 5.58 -0.63
N LEU A 80 12.67 4.61 -1.32
CA LEU A 80 13.66 3.70 -0.75
C LEU A 80 14.97 4.43 -0.54
N ARG A 81 15.68 4.13 0.56
CA ARG A 81 16.96 4.77 0.83
C ARG A 81 18.12 4.08 0.13
N ASP A 82 19.13 4.86 -0.22
CA ASP A 82 20.47 4.32 -0.42
C ASP A 82 20.97 3.72 0.90
N PRO A 83 21.57 2.52 0.89
CA PRO A 83 22.14 1.92 2.10
C PRO A 83 23.18 2.78 2.81
N ASN A 84 23.85 3.68 2.10
CA ASN A 84 24.85 4.60 2.64
C ASN A 84 24.25 5.93 3.14
N ASP A 85 22.97 6.22 2.87
CA ASP A 85 22.31 7.40 3.43
C ASP A 85 22.05 7.15 4.92
N THR A 86 22.62 7.99 5.78
CA THR A 86 22.52 7.87 7.24
C THR A 86 21.27 8.55 7.82
N ARG A 87 20.54 9.34 7.04
CA ARG A 87 19.35 10.07 7.51
C ARG A 87 18.19 9.10 7.77
N PRO A 88 17.38 9.29 8.83
CA PRO A 88 16.19 8.48 9.06
C PRO A 88 15.26 8.47 7.83
N PRO A 89 14.66 7.32 7.47
CA PRO A 89 13.68 7.30 6.39
C PRO A 89 12.47 8.14 6.79
N SER A 90 11.93 8.94 5.86
CA SER A 90 10.76 9.76 6.15
C SER A 90 9.46 8.96 6.08
N GLY A 91 9.39 7.97 5.19
CA GLY A 91 8.17 7.20 4.94
C GLY A 91 7.03 8.01 4.31
N TRP A 92 7.34 9.14 3.67
CA TRP A 92 6.35 9.97 3.02
C TRP A 92 5.82 9.28 1.76
N THR A 93 4.53 9.02 1.74
CA THR A 93 3.79 8.61 0.53
C THR A 93 3.27 9.82 -0.24
N THR A 94 2.71 9.58 -1.42
CA THR A 94 2.07 10.61 -2.23
C THR A 94 0.93 11.32 -1.47
N LEU A 95 0.16 10.59 -0.66
CA LEU A 95 -0.93 11.18 0.14
C LEU A 95 -0.42 12.17 1.19
N HIS A 96 0.73 11.90 1.82
CA HIS A 96 1.36 12.82 2.77
C HIS A 96 1.84 14.10 2.07
N GLN A 97 2.43 13.98 0.88
CA GLN A 97 2.84 15.15 0.09
C GLN A 97 1.63 15.97 -0.39
N ALA A 98 0.56 15.30 -0.83
CA ALA A 98 -0.69 15.95 -1.21
C ALA A 98 -1.34 16.69 -0.03
N ALA A 99 -1.22 16.17 1.19
CA ALA A 99 -1.67 16.86 2.39
C ALA A 99 -0.87 18.13 2.71
N LEU A 100 0.43 18.16 2.39
CA LEU A 100 1.32 19.29 2.64
C LEU A 100 1.17 20.40 1.59
N LEU A 101 1.24 20.04 0.31
CA LEU A 101 1.45 21.00 -0.78
C LEU A 101 0.16 21.64 -1.26
N SER A 102 0.23 22.93 -1.61
CA SER A 102 -0.92 23.68 -2.12
C SER A 102 -1.35 23.32 -3.53
N THR A 103 -0.47 22.67 -4.31
CA THR A 103 -0.77 22.21 -5.67
C THR A 103 -1.71 21.00 -5.71
N SER A 104 -1.96 20.35 -4.57
CA SER A 104 -2.98 19.31 -4.50
C SER A 104 -4.37 19.92 -4.48
N THR A 105 -5.31 19.26 -5.15
CA THR A 105 -6.73 19.57 -5.13
C THR A 105 -7.47 18.48 -4.35
N ILE A 106 -8.73 18.74 -4.01
CA ILE A 106 -9.60 17.73 -3.42
C ILE A 106 -9.69 16.48 -4.33
N SER A 107 -9.82 16.69 -5.64
CA SER A 107 -9.88 15.62 -6.65
C SER A 107 -8.64 14.73 -6.63
N HIS A 108 -7.44 15.30 -6.45
CA HIS A 108 -6.21 14.49 -6.32
C HIS A 108 -6.28 13.59 -5.09
N ILE A 109 -6.70 14.14 -3.94
CA ILE A 109 -6.77 13.41 -2.67
C ILE A 109 -7.81 12.28 -2.75
N GLU A 110 -9.01 12.58 -3.20
CA GLU A 110 -10.08 11.60 -3.39
C GLU A 110 -9.66 10.50 -4.37
N ARG A 111 -8.94 10.86 -5.43
CA ARG A 111 -8.42 9.88 -6.38
C ARG A 111 -7.37 8.97 -5.74
N PHE A 112 -6.38 9.50 -5.02
CA PHE A 112 -5.39 8.67 -4.30
C PHE A 112 -6.07 7.70 -3.34
N VAL A 113 -7.04 8.19 -2.56
CA VAL A 113 -7.84 7.33 -1.68
C VAL A 113 -8.56 6.24 -2.46
N SER A 114 -9.23 6.60 -3.57
CA SER A 114 -9.98 5.63 -4.41
C SER A 114 -9.08 4.54 -4.99
N LEU A 115 -7.78 4.83 -5.13
CA LEU A 115 -6.74 3.90 -5.57
C LEU A 115 -6.12 3.11 -4.41
N GLY A 116 -6.61 3.27 -3.18
CA GLY A 116 -6.18 2.51 -2.00
C GLY A 116 -5.14 3.19 -1.13
N ALA A 117 -4.94 4.51 -1.24
CA ALA A 117 -4.05 5.23 -0.31
C ALA A 117 -4.59 5.19 1.13
N PHE A 118 -3.79 4.71 2.07
CA PHE A 118 -4.15 4.60 3.48
C PHE A 118 -4.14 5.96 4.19
N ARG A 119 -5.22 6.32 4.85
CA ARG A 119 -5.34 7.56 5.62
C ARG A 119 -4.74 7.46 7.02
N THR A 120 -4.71 6.25 7.58
CA THR A 120 -4.09 5.92 8.88
C THR A 120 -2.59 5.71 8.79
N LEU A 121 -2.03 5.56 7.58
CA LEU A 121 -0.60 5.38 7.42
C LEU A 121 0.16 6.61 7.93
N ARG A 122 1.12 6.36 8.81
CA ARG A 122 1.95 7.38 9.45
C ARG A 122 3.34 7.44 8.83
N THR A 123 3.87 8.65 8.71
CA THR A 123 5.29 8.88 8.40
C THR A 123 6.18 8.15 9.41
N LEU A 124 7.38 7.77 8.99
CA LEU A 124 8.33 7.03 9.82
C LEU A 124 9.08 7.93 10.81
N ASN A 125 9.31 9.19 10.44
CA ASN A 125 10.15 10.10 11.22
C ASN A 125 9.33 11.01 12.16
N THR A 126 8.12 11.40 11.77
CA THR A 126 7.26 12.30 12.58
C THR A 126 6.02 11.63 13.15
N ASN A 127 5.70 10.40 12.73
CA ASN A 127 4.53 9.64 13.16
C ASN A 127 3.18 10.37 12.90
N GLU A 128 3.15 11.22 11.86
CA GLU A 128 1.98 11.99 11.45
C GLU A 128 1.24 11.27 10.31
N THR A 129 -0.08 11.29 10.34
CA THR A 129 -0.91 10.91 9.19
C THR A 129 -0.99 12.05 8.18
N ALA A 130 -1.49 11.77 6.97
CA ALA A 130 -1.81 12.82 6.00
C ALA A 130 -2.81 13.85 6.57
N TYR A 131 -3.78 13.42 7.37
CA TYR A 131 -4.70 14.33 8.06
C TYR A 131 -3.98 15.27 9.05
N ASP A 132 -3.06 14.74 9.86
CA ASP A 132 -2.29 15.53 10.82
C ASP A 132 -1.45 16.60 10.11
N ILE A 133 -0.79 16.21 9.00
CA ILE A 133 -0.02 17.12 8.14
C ILE A 133 -0.91 18.22 7.57
N ALA A 134 -2.07 17.86 6.99
CA ALA A 134 -2.99 18.83 6.41
C ALA A 134 -3.53 19.81 7.47
N LYS A 135 -3.86 19.31 8.67
CA LYS A 135 -4.35 20.13 9.78
C LYS A 135 -3.30 21.15 10.24
N LYS A 136 -2.05 20.70 10.41
CA LYS A 136 -0.93 21.56 10.81
C LYS A 136 -0.63 22.65 9.78
N ASN A 137 -0.83 22.36 8.50
CA ASN A 137 -0.65 23.30 7.39
C ASN A 137 -1.92 24.06 7.01
N GLN A 138 -2.98 24.00 7.85
CA GLN A 138 -4.22 24.77 7.68
C GLN A 138 -4.85 24.61 6.28
N ARG A 139 -4.84 23.37 5.75
CA ARG A 139 -5.54 23.06 4.50
C ARG A 139 -7.05 23.25 4.65
N SER A 140 -7.76 23.36 3.53
CA SER A 140 -9.21 23.61 3.52
C SER A 140 -10.00 22.53 4.26
N ARG A 141 -11.21 22.88 4.70
CA ARG A 141 -12.09 21.94 5.39
C ARG A 141 -12.39 20.69 4.55
N GLU A 142 -12.64 20.86 3.27
CA GLU A 142 -12.88 19.77 2.32
C GLU A 142 -11.70 18.79 2.25
N ILE A 143 -10.47 19.31 2.19
CA ILE A 143 -9.25 18.48 2.22
C ILE A 143 -9.13 17.71 3.53
N LEU A 144 -9.40 18.37 4.67
CA LEU A 144 -9.36 17.72 5.97
C LEU A 144 -10.40 16.60 6.08
N ASP A 145 -11.62 16.83 5.59
CA ASP A 145 -12.68 15.82 5.61
C ASP A 145 -12.33 14.62 4.72
N ALA A 146 -11.75 14.84 3.53
CA ALA A 146 -11.32 13.76 2.65
C ALA A 146 -10.14 12.93 3.19
N LEU A 147 -9.25 13.55 3.98
CA LEU A 147 -8.07 12.89 4.57
C LEU A 147 -8.34 12.24 5.93
N LYS A 148 -9.47 12.57 6.58
CA LYS A 148 -9.79 12.05 7.91
C LYS A 148 -9.82 10.52 7.88
N PRO A 149 -9.09 9.82 8.78
CA PRO A 149 -9.15 8.36 8.86
C PRO A 149 -10.59 7.85 8.95
N ASN A 150 -10.94 6.92 8.07
CA ASN A 150 -12.22 6.27 8.03
C ASN A 150 -12.00 4.78 8.26
N HIS A 151 -12.54 4.25 9.36
CA HIS A 151 -12.43 2.83 9.65
C HIS A 151 -13.75 2.12 9.32
N GLU A 152 -13.67 1.09 8.48
CA GLU A 152 -14.74 0.13 8.22
C GLU A 152 -15.05 -0.70 9.48
N ARG A 153 -14.08 -0.81 10.40
CA ARG A 153 -14.19 -1.57 11.66
C ARG A 153 -13.65 -0.78 12.84
N GLN A 154 -14.34 -0.85 13.97
CA GLN A 154 -13.95 -0.13 15.18
C GLN A 154 -13.30 -1.10 16.17
N LEU A 155 -12.04 -0.84 16.50
CA LEU A 155 -11.33 -1.44 17.63
C LEU A 155 -10.89 -0.31 18.55
N ASP A 156 -10.89 -0.54 19.86
CA ASP A 156 -10.34 0.45 20.77
C ASP A 156 -8.81 0.54 20.66
N LYS A 157 -8.26 1.64 21.15
CA LYS A 157 -6.82 1.94 21.05
C LYS A 157 -5.95 0.91 21.77
N GLN A 158 -6.44 0.29 22.85
CA GLN A 158 -5.66 -0.69 23.59
C GLN A 158 -5.59 -2.01 22.81
N THR A 159 -6.71 -2.45 22.24
CA THR A 159 -6.73 -3.62 21.35
C THR A 159 -5.83 -3.43 20.14
N ILE A 160 -5.88 -2.28 19.46
CA ILE A 160 -4.98 -2.01 18.31
C ILE A 160 -3.50 -2.13 18.72
N ARG A 161 -3.12 -1.61 19.89
CA ARG A 161 -1.75 -1.72 20.41
C ARG A 161 -1.35 -3.14 20.73
N ASN A 162 -2.25 -3.90 21.37
CA ASN A 162 -2.02 -5.30 21.70
C ASN A 162 -1.82 -6.15 20.44
N LEU A 163 -2.72 -5.98 19.46
CA LEU A 163 -2.65 -6.64 18.16
C LEU A 163 -1.36 -6.28 17.42
N GLN A 164 -0.98 -4.99 17.37
CA GLN A 164 0.26 -4.56 16.72
C GLN A 164 1.48 -5.22 17.34
N LYS A 165 1.58 -5.18 18.67
CA LYS A 165 2.71 -5.76 19.39
C LYS A 165 2.83 -7.26 19.11
N ALA A 166 1.73 -7.99 19.17
CA ALA A 166 1.70 -9.41 18.92
C ALA A 166 2.00 -9.76 17.45
N LEU A 167 1.52 -8.96 16.50
CA LEU A 167 1.85 -9.11 15.08
C LEU A 167 3.35 -8.91 14.85
N ASP A 168 3.94 -7.89 15.48
CA ASP A 168 5.37 -7.64 15.42
C ASP A 168 6.16 -8.84 15.96
N GLU A 169 5.77 -9.38 17.13
CA GLU A 169 6.38 -10.56 17.74
C GLU A 169 6.30 -11.79 16.82
N VAL A 170 5.12 -12.08 16.26
CA VAL A 170 4.92 -13.24 15.37
C VAL A 170 5.80 -13.12 14.13
N VAL A 171 5.80 -11.97 13.45
CA VAL A 171 6.62 -11.77 12.24
C VAL A 171 8.11 -11.83 12.59
N MET A 172 8.54 -11.17 13.67
CA MET A 172 9.94 -11.18 14.09
C MET A 172 10.42 -12.57 14.49
N SER A 173 9.60 -13.39 15.14
CA SER A 173 9.96 -14.77 15.50
C SER A 173 10.31 -15.64 14.29
N ARG A 174 9.79 -15.28 13.11
CA ARG A 174 9.95 -16.02 11.86
C ARG A 174 11.04 -15.45 10.96
N VAL A 175 11.16 -14.12 10.89
CA VAL A 175 11.99 -13.44 9.87
C VAL A 175 12.81 -12.26 10.41
N SER A 176 13.11 -12.20 11.71
CA SER A 176 13.85 -11.08 12.35
C SER A 176 15.09 -10.63 11.56
N SER A 177 15.94 -11.56 11.16
CA SER A 177 17.18 -11.26 10.42
C SER A 177 16.91 -10.56 9.08
N LEU A 178 15.83 -10.90 8.38
CA LEU A 178 15.43 -10.26 7.13
C LEU A 178 14.81 -8.89 7.38
N ILE A 179 14.02 -8.73 8.45
CA ILE A 179 13.45 -7.44 8.85
C ILE A 179 14.57 -6.44 9.17
N GLU A 180 15.53 -6.84 10.00
CA GLU A 180 16.65 -6.01 10.41
C GLU A 180 17.59 -5.65 9.25
N ARG A 181 17.90 -6.63 8.40
CA ARG A 181 18.77 -6.47 7.23
C ARG A 181 18.17 -5.51 6.20
N ASN A 182 16.87 -5.63 5.93
CA ASN A 182 16.21 -4.84 4.89
C ASN A 182 15.56 -3.54 5.42
N LYS A 183 15.67 -3.28 6.73
CA LYS A 183 14.95 -2.20 7.43
C LYS A 183 13.47 -2.20 7.06
N PHE A 184 12.88 -3.40 7.05
CA PHE A 184 11.51 -3.60 6.64
C PHE A 184 10.56 -3.20 7.77
N ARG A 185 9.51 -2.44 7.46
CA ARG A 185 8.44 -2.10 8.39
C ARG A 185 7.33 -3.12 8.29
N ILE A 186 6.90 -3.68 9.42
CA ILE A 186 5.72 -4.53 9.52
C ILE A 186 4.47 -3.63 9.34
N PRO A 187 3.42 -4.07 8.62
CA PRO A 187 2.24 -3.24 8.38
C PRO A 187 1.58 -2.82 9.70
N PRO A 188 1.20 -1.54 9.85
CA PRO A 188 0.44 -1.12 11.01
C PRO A 188 -0.97 -1.72 10.97
N VAL A 189 -1.47 -2.25 12.09
CA VAL A 189 -2.81 -2.85 12.20
C VAL A 189 -3.92 -1.86 11.83
N GLU A 190 -3.72 -0.56 12.08
CA GLU A 190 -4.69 0.49 11.72
C GLU A 190 -5.07 0.46 10.22
N ILE A 191 -4.19 0.02 9.32
CA ILE A 191 -4.51 -0.05 7.87
C ILE A 191 -5.58 -1.10 7.58
N LEU A 192 -5.64 -2.19 8.35
CA LEU A 192 -6.64 -3.25 8.18
C LEU A 192 -8.04 -2.75 8.54
N LEU A 193 -8.13 -1.73 9.38
CA LEU A 193 -9.39 -1.10 9.77
C LEU A 193 -9.98 -0.25 8.64
N GLU A 194 -9.16 0.22 7.68
CA GLU A 194 -9.62 1.00 6.52
C GLU A 194 -10.09 0.14 5.35
N LEU A 195 -9.76 -1.15 5.35
CA LEU A 195 -10.01 -2.03 4.21
C LEU A 195 -11.42 -2.64 4.27
N PRO A 196 -12.18 -2.64 3.17
CA PRO A 196 -13.46 -3.37 3.10
C PRO A 196 -13.26 -4.87 3.37
N GLU A 197 -12.26 -5.47 2.72
CA GLU A 197 -11.76 -6.81 3.02
C GLU A 197 -10.47 -6.66 3.84
N PRO A 198 -10.49 -6.99 5.14
CA PRO A 198 -9.48 -6.54 6.10
C PRO A 198 -8.23 -7.41 6.08
N HIS A 199 -7.66 -7.61 4.89
CA HIS A 199 -6.48 -8.41 4.67
C HIS A 199 -5.41 -7.71 3.84
N VAL A 200 -4.15 -8.08 4.07
CA VAL A 200 -3.00 -7.55 3.34
C VAL A 200 -1.98 -8.65 3.08
N SER A 201 -1.42 -8.65 1.87
CA SER A 201 -0.24 -9.46 1.56
C SER A 201 1.01 -8.69 1.94
N CYS A 202 1.87 -9.28 2.76
CA CYS A 202 3.12 -8.70 3.25
C CYS A 202 4.30 -9.54 2.74
N PRO A 203 4.76 -9.32 1.50
CA PRO A 203 5.93 -10.01 0.96
C PRO A 203 7.19 -9.58 1.71
N ILE A 204 7.97 -10.56 2.19
CA ILE A 204 9.21 -10.32 2.93
C ILE A 204 10.41 -10.53 1.99
N PRO A 205 11.19 -9.49 1.68
CA PRO A 205 12.35 -9.62 0.81
C PRO A 205 13.38 -10.61 1.35
N GLY A 206 13.80 -11.56 0.51
CA GLY A 206 14.72 -12.64 0.87
C GLY A 206 14.06 -13.85 1.55
N PHE A 207 12.77 -13.79 1.87
CA PHE A 207 12.03 -14.93 2.44
C PHE A 207 11.43 -15.85 1.38
N TYR A 208 11.43 -15.45 0.10
CA TYR A 208 10.78 -16.18 -1.01
C TYR A 208 9.30 -16.49 -0.74
N GLY A 209 8.63 -15.53 -0.11
CA GLY A 209 7.25 -15.59 0.33
C GLY A 209 6.92 -14.40 1.23
N GLY A 210 6.05 -14.60 2.20
CA GLY A 210 5.67 -13.53 3.11
C GLY A 210 4.60 -13.95 4.09
N PHE A 211 3.85 -12.95 4.55
CA PHE A 211 2.70 -13.13 5.42
C PHE A 211 1.44 -12.71 4.70
N TYR A 212 0.39 -13.50 4.84
CA TYR A 212 -0.98 -13.06 4.61
C TYR A 212 -1.57 -12.71 5.97
N ILE A 213 -2.03 -11.48 6.14
CA ILE A 213 -2.51 -10.97 7.44
C ILE A 213 -3.96 -10.56 7.25
N GLU A 214 -4.86 -11.10 8.06
CA GLU A 214 -6.29 -10.85 8.02
C GLU A 214 -6.80 -10.48 9.41
N LEU A 215 -7.55 -9.39 9.53
CA LEU A 215 -8.31 -9.05 10.72
C LEU A 215 -9.74 -9.61 10.60
N ARG A 216 -10.06 -10.58 11.44
CA ARG A 216 -11.35 -11.29 11.44
C ARG A 216 -12.45 -10.48 12.13
N GLU A 217 -13.70 -10.86 11.90
CA GLU A 217 -14.88 -10.20 12.49
C GLU A 217 -14.92 -10.23 14.02
N ASP A 218 -14.29 -11.23 14.63
CA ASP A 218 -14.16 -11.37 16.09
C ASP A 218 -13.05 -10.49 16.70
N GLY A 219 -12.37 -9.68 15.87
CA GLY A 219 -11.28 -8.80 16.28
C GLY A 219 -9.93 -9.51 16.41
N CYS A 220 -9.82 -10.80 16.06
CA CYS A 220 -8.55 -11.51 16.01
C CYS A 220 -7.79 -11.22 14.71
N ILE A 221 -6.46 -11.28 14.75
CA ILE A 221 -5.64 -11.33 13.53
C ILE A 221 -5.25 -12.77 13.24
N GLN A 222 -5.58 -13.27 12.07
CA GLN A 222 -4.99 -14.49 11.52
C GLN A 222 -3.82 -14.10 10.62
N THR A 223 -2.68 -14.76 10.79
CA THR A 223 -1.51 -14.53 9.94
C THR A 223 -0.91 -15.84 9.47
N GLU A 224 -0.82 -15.99 8.15
CA GLU A 224 -0.29 -17.16 7.48
C GLU A 224 1.05 -16.81 6.85
N SER A 225 2.11 -17.46 7.33
CA SER A 225 3.42 -17.35 6.71
C SER A 225 3.63 -18.49 5.72
N SER A 226 4.19 -18.19 4.55
CA SER A 226 4.58 -19.21 3.57
C SER A 226 5.90 -18.84 2.90
N CYS A 227 6.70 -19.86 2.58
CA CYS A 227 7.92 -19.76 1.80
C CYS A 227 7.87 -20.77 0.66
N ARG A 228 7.96 -20.30 -0.60
CA ARG A 228 7.76 -21.12 -1.81
C ARG A 228 8.87 -22.15 -2.04
N VAL A 229 10.04 -21.94 -1.43
CA VAL A 229 11.23 -22.79 -1.63
C VAL A 229 11.45 -23.78 -0.48
N ALA A 230 10.70 -23.66 0.61
CA ALA A 230 10.75 -24.56 1.75
C ALA A 230 9.37 -25.17 1.97
N GLY A 231 9.12 -26.33 1.34
CA GLY A 231 7.89 -27.10 1.56
C GLY A 231 7.65 -27.37 3.04
N GLY A 232 6.40 -27.28 3.50
CA GLY A 232 6.05 -27.46 4.91
C GLY A 232 6.40 -26.29 5.84
N SER A 233 6.93 -25.18 5.32
CA SER A 233 7.23 -23.98 6.12
C SER A 233 6.00 -23.18 6.55
N GLY A 234 4.82 -23.52 6.02
CA GLY A 234 3.55 -22.89 6.33
C GLY A 234 3.26 -22.89 7.83
N GLN A 235 3.00 -21.71 8.40
CA GLN A 235 2.50 -21.60 9.78
C GLN A 235 1.41 -20.55 9.86
N THR A 236 0.29 -20.94 10.47
CA THR A 236 -0.84 -20.06 10.75
C THR A 236 -0.87 -19.71 12.23
N HIS A 237 -0.82 -18.42 12.52
CA HIS A 237 -0.94 -17.89 13.87
C HIS A 237 -2.28 -17.18 14.01
N VAL A 238 -2.89 -17.27 15.19
CA VAL A 238 -4.04 -16.47 15.57
C VAL A 238 -3.65 -15.61 16.76
N ILE A 239 -3.80 -14.31 16.60
CA ILE A 239 -3.54 -13.27 17.60
C ILE A 239 -4.90 -12.79 18.12
N GLN A 240 -5.08 -12.86 19.44
CA GLN A 240 -6.27 -12.44 20.14
C GLN A 240 -6.26 -10.92 20.43
N PRO A 241 -7.42 -10.28 20.66
CA PRO A 241 -7.52 -8.84 20.98
C PRO A 241 -6.70 -8.40 22.21
N ASP A 242 -6.41 -9.30 23.14
CA ASP A 242 -5.57 -9.04 24.31
C ASP A 242 -4.06 -9.11 24.02
N GLY A 243 -3.68 -9.49 22.79
CA GLY A 243 -2.30 -9.64 22.34
C GLY A 243 -1.69 -11.01 22.59
N THR A 244 -2.42 -11.97 23.16
CA THR A 244 -1.98 -13.36 23.21
C THR A 244 -2.07 -13.98 21.83
N TRP A 245 -1.17 -14.92 21.50
CA TRP A 245 -1.21 -15.60 20.21
C TRP A 245 -0.80 -17.06 20.33
N LYS A 246 -1.28 -17.88 19.39
CA LYS A 246 -0.94 -19.29 19.27
C LYS A 246 -0.79 -19.73 17.83
N ILE A 247 -0.02 -20.78 17.60
CA ILE A 247 0.01 -21.50 16.33
C ILE A 247 -1.24 -22.37 16.26
N THR A 248 -1.94 -22.33 15.13
CA THR A 248 -3.19 -23.07 14.89
C THR A 248 -3.08 -24.09 13.76
N ALA A 249 -2.08 -23.94 12.89
CA ALA A 249 -1.69 -24.93 11.89
C ALA A 249 -0.18 -24.81 11.60
N ASP A 250 0.48 -25.95 11.44
CA ASP A 250 1.87 -26.09 11.03
C ASP A 250 2.01 -27.18 9.95
N GLY A 251 2.71 -26.86 8.86
CA GLY A 251 2.99 -27.82 7.79
C GLY A 251 1.89 -27.96 6.72
N LEU A 252 2.36 -27.83 5.46
CA LEU A 252 1.73 -28.08 4.15
C LEU A 252 0.47 -27.27 3.77
N TYR A 253 0.71 -26.24 2.96
CA TYR A 253 0.12 -26.18 1.61
C TYR A 253 1.16 -26.63 0.60
#